data_AF-A0A6V7H3W6-F1
#
_entry.id   AF-A0A6V7H3W6-F1
#
_cell.length_a   1.000
_cell.length_b   1.000
_cell.length_c   1.000
_cell.angle_alpha   90.00
_cell.angle_beta   90.00
_cell.angle_gamma   90.00
#
_symmetry.space_group_name_H-M   'P 1'
#
loop_
_entity.id
_entity.type
_entity.pdbx_description
1 polymer ?
#
loop_
_entity_poly.entity_id
_entity_poly.type
_entity_poly.pdbx_seq_one_letter_code
_entity_poly.pdbx_strand_id
1 'polypeptide(L)'
;IGKTTICEKLVAMMKQQNYKFDGFYTKEVRGPNGNRIGFDVVLVKNDKKSTLARVEKVINQSQHSKYKVGNYHVFLHDFEAAALSVFDSNTVSKTVSHDILIIDEIGKMELFSQKFRNEVVKSFFETSNRLFIIATIPQMHKIPQHSSLFQKFRTNEKCKIITVNHQNRNNLPEEIFSLIL
;
A
#
# COMPACT_ATOMS: atom_id res chain seq x y z
N ILE A 1 3.31 6.14 13.72
CA ILE A 1 2.27 7.06 13.20
C ILE A 1 1.31 6.22 12.37
N GLY A 2 0.03 6.15 12.74
CA GLY A 2 -0.93 5.14 12.27
C GLY A 2 -1.48 5.39 10.85
N LYS A 3 -0.62 5.39 9.84
CA LYS A 3 -1.01 5.58 8.43
C LYS A 3 -1.96 4.47 7.95
N THR A 4 -1.62 3.21 8.23
CA THR A 4 -2.49 2.05 7.99
C THR A 4 -3.85 2.21 8.65
N THR A 5 -3.91 2.70 9.89
CA THR A 5 -5.18 2.96 10.58
C THR A 5 -6.03 4.02 9.87
N ILE A 6 -5.41 5.03 9.25
CA ILE A 6 -6.12 6.01 8.41
C ILE A 6 -6.71 5.31 7.17
N CYS A 7 -5.93 4.48 6.48
CA CYS A 7 -6.40 3.70 5.34
C CYS A 7 -7.55 2.75 5.70
N GLU A 8 -7.45 2.05 6.85
CA GLU A 8 -8.52 1.17 7.33
C GLU A 8 -9.83 1.93 7.60
N LYS A 9 -9.74 3.13 8.21
CA LYS A 9 -10.91 4.00 8.42
C LYS A 9 -11.51 4.48 7.10
N LEU A 10 -10.67 4.89 6.15
CA LEU A 10 -11.12 5.29 4.81
C LEU A 10 -11.84 4.15 4.09
N VAL A 11 -11.31 2.93 4.15
CA VAL A 11 -11.98 1.73 3.62
C VAL A 11 -13.35 1.55 4.28
N ALA A 12 -13.44 1.66 5.60
CA ALA A 12 -14.72 1.52 6.31
C ALA A 12 -15.75 2.57 5.87
N MET A 13 -15.34 3.84 5.74
CA MET A 13 -16.20 4.93 5.27
C MET A 13 -16.65 4.72 3.81
N MET A 14 -15.74 4.30 2.94
CA MET A 14 -16.05 3.98 1.54
C MET A 14 -17.04 2.81 1.43
N LYS A 15 -16.88 1.76 2.25
CA LYS A 15 -17.85 0.63 2.32
C LYS A 15 -19.22 1.12 2.77
N GLN A 16 -19.29 1.96 3.80
CA GLN A 16 -20.57 2.51 4.30
C GLN A 16 -21.32 3.34 3.26
N GLN A 17 -20.58 4.05 2.40
CA GLN A 17 -21.15 4.93 1.36
C GLN A 17 -21.20 4.25 -0.02
N ASN A 18 -20.97 2.93 -0.11
CA ASN A 18 -21.02 2.13 -1.35
C ASN A 18 -20.13 2.63 -2.50
N TYR A 19 -18.95 3.18 -2.18
CA TYR A 19 -17.96 3.55 -3.20
C TYR A 19 -17.40 2.30 -3.89
N LYS A 20 -17.00 2.46 -5.17
CA LYS A 20 -16.25 1.46 -5.92
C LYS A 20 -14.76 1.68 -5.70
N PHE A 21 -14.15 0.84 -4.88
CA PHE A 21 -12.72 0.92 -4.59
C PHE A 21 -12.06 -0.45 -4.57
N ASP A 22 -10.76 -0.48 -4.83
CA ASP A 22 -9.91 -1.68 -4.67
C ASP A 22 -8.57 -1.26 -4.05
N GLY A 23 -7.68 -2.21 -3.81
CA GLY A 23 -6.37 -1.96 -3.25
C GLY A 23 -6.00 -2.90 -2.12
N PHE A 24 -5.00 -2.49 -1.35
CA PHE A 24 -4.52 -3.25 -0.21
C PHE A 24 -3.95 -2.36 0.88
N TYR A 25 -3.84 -2.92 2.07
CA TYR A 25 -3.10 -2.34 3.18
C TYR A 25 -2.19 -3.37 3.84
N THR A 26 -1.14 -2.91 4.51
CA THR A 26 -0.16 -3.77 5.16
C THR A 26 -0.46 -3.90 6.64
N LYS A 27 -0.67 -5.14 7.13
CA LYS A 27 -0.88 -5.44 8.55
C LYS A 27 0.36 -6.02 9.20
N GLU A 28 0.64 -5.52 10.39
CA GLU A 28 1.66 -6.08 11.27
C GLU A 28 1.22 -7.46 11.78
N VAL A 29 2.09 -8.46 11.64
CA VAL A 29 1.88 -9.81 12.18
C VAL A 29 2.66 -9.95 13.48
N ARG A 30 1.97 -10.35 14.54
CA ARG A 30 2.55 -10.59 15.87
C ARG A 30 2.48 -12.07 16.22
N GLY A 31 3.56 -12.57 16.81
CA GLY A 31 3.62 -13.95 17.30
C GLY A 31 2.93 -14.11 18.66
N PRO A 32 2.89 -15.34 19.21
CA PRO A 32 2.22 -15.64 20.48
C PRO A 32 2.69 -14.77 21.66
N ASN A 33 3.97 -14.39 21.66
CA ASN A 33 4.58 -13.58 22.72
C ASN A 33 4.39 -12.06 22.49
N GLY A 34 3.48 -11.65 21.60
CA GLY A 34 3.21 -10.24 21.27
C GLY A 34 4.27 -9.54 20.42
N ASN A 35 5.43 -10.17 20.21
CA ASN A 35 6.51 -9.65 19.36
C ASN A 35 6.10 -9.62 17.89
N ARG A 36 6.50 -8.56 17.17
CA ARG A 36 6.34 -8.51 15.70
C ARG A 36 7.18 -9.60 15.03
N ILE A 37 6.53 -10.39 14.19
CA ILE A 37 7.15 -11.47 13.41
C ILE A 37 7.06 -11.26 11.91
N GLY A 38 6.35 -10.24 11.44
CA GLY A 38 6.26 -9.98 10.01
C GLY A 38 5.20 -8.97 9.63
N PHE A 39 4.90 -8.96 8.34
CA PHE A 39 3.91 -8.12 7.71
C PHE A 39 3.15 -8.92 6.66
N ASP A 40 1.85 -8.68 6.56
CA ASP A 40 0.98 -9.23 5.52
C ASP A 40 0.38 -8.09 4.70
N VAL A 41 0.24 -8.31 3.40
CA VAL A 41 -0.65 -7.54 2.55
C VAL A 41 -2.06 -8.09 2.70
N VAL A 42 -3.04 -7.20 2.87
CA VAL A 42 -4.45 -7.57 2.95
C VAL A 42 -5.23 -6.84 1.87
N LEU A 43 -5.87 -7.59 0.98
CA LEU A 43 -6.68 -7.04 -0.11
C LEU A 43 -7.99 -6.49 0.44
N VAL A 44 -8.36 -5.27 0.06
CA VAL A 44 -9.55 -4.60 0.60
C VAL A 44 -10.87 -5.22 0.14
N LYS A 45 -10.85 -5.87 -1.03
CA LYS A 45 -12.00 -6.46 -1.70
C LYS A 45 -12.58 -7.68 -0.98
N ASN A 46 -11.72 -8.52 -0.41
CA ASN A 46 -12.10 -9.82 0.17
C ASN A 46 -11.32 -10.19 1.45
N ASP A 47 -10.55 -9.25 2.00
CA ASP A 47 -9.68 -9.45 3.16
C ASP A 47 -8.69 -10.63 3.03
N LYS A 48 -8.42 -11.08 1.79
CA LYS A 48 -7.41 -12.11 1.50
C LYS A 48 -6.04 -11.58 1.88
N LYS A 49 -5.31 -12.39 2.64
CA LYS A 49 -3.96 -12.07 3.10
C LYS A 49 -2.92 -12.73 2.23
N SER A 50 -1.81 -12.03 2.01
CA SER A 50 -0.59 -12.56 1.43
C SER A 50 0.62 -12.12 2.25
N THR A 51 1.61 -12.99 2.37
CA THR A 51 2.79 -12.73 3.20
C THR A 51 3.69 -11.70 2.51
N LEU A 52 3.92 -10.54 3.12
CA LEU A 52 4.91 -9.58 2.61
C LEU A 52 6.31 -9.95 3.12
N ALA A 53 6.43 -10.13 4.43
CA ALA A 53 7.71 -10.40 5.05
C ALA A 53 7.58 -11.13 6.38
N ARG A 54 8.63 -11.87 6.75
CA ARG A 54 8.75 -12.55 8.04
C ARG A 54 10.15 -12.44 8.61
N VAL A 55 10.26 -12.47 9.93
CA VAL A 55 11.55 -12.51 10.61
C VAL A 55 12.23 -13.87 10.44
N GLU A 56 13.55 -13.88 10.39
CA GLU A 56 14.35 -15.10 10.20
C GLU A 56 14.01 -16.23 11.18
N LYS A 57 13.72 -15.89 12.45
CA LYS A 57 13.37 -16.86 13.50
C LYS A 57 12.03 -17.60 13.32
N VAL A 58 11.19 -17.19 12.36
CA VAL A 58 9.88 -17.84 12.11
C VAL A 58 9.77 -18.44 10.72
N ILE A 59 10.89 -18.57 10.00
CA ILE A 59 10.93 -19.12 8.65
C ILE A 59 12.00 -20.20 8.56
N ASN A 60 11.83 -21.13 7.61
CA ASN A 60 12.81 -22.18 7.34
C ASN A 60 13.87 -21.70 6.35
N GLN A 61 15.01 -22.40 6.28
CA GLN A 61 16.11 -22.06 5.35
C GLN A 61 15.66 -21.97 3.88
N SER A 62 14.73 -22.83 3.45
CA SER A 62 14.16 -22.79 2.09
C SER A 62 13.34 -21.52 1.80
N GLN A 63 12.93 -20.80 2.84
CA GLN A 63 12.20 -19.54 2.75
C GLN A 63 13.14 -18.32 2.86
N HIS A 64 14.46 -18.51 2.90
CA HIS A 64 15.37 -17.37 2.92
C HIS A 64 15.28 -16.58 1.62
N SER A 65 14.70 -15.39 1.70
CA SER A 65 14.68 -14.45 0.58
C SER A 65 16.01 -13.70 0.46
N LYS A 66 16.45 -13.49 -0.78
CA LYS A 66 17.56 -12.57 -1.12
C LYS A 66 17.22 -11.10 -0.85
N TYR A 67 15.92 -10.77 -0.74
CA TYR A 67 15.44 -9.44 -0.40
C TYR A 67 15.24 -9.33 1.11
N LYS A 68 16.04 -8.49 1.78
CA LYS A 68 15.99 -8.30 3.24
C LYS A 68 15.87 -6.83 3.62
N VAL A 69 15.14 -6.56 4.70
CA VAL A 69 15.15 -5.28 5.42
C VAL A 69 15.38 -5.55 6.90
N GLY A 70 16.58 -5.29 7.40
CA GLY A 70 16.97 -5.74 8.74
C GLY A 70 16.82 -7.26 8.87
N ASN A 71 16.07 -7.71 9.88
CA ASN A 71 15.83 -9.13 10.15
C ASN A 71 14.66 -9.74 9.37
N TYR A 72 14.01 -8.96 8.50
CA TYR A 72 12.84 -9.41 7.73
C TYR A 72 13.27 -9.87 6.34
N HIS A 73 12.91 -11.10 5.98
CA HIS A 73 12.96 -11.62 4.63
C HIS A 73 11.67 -11.25 3.90
N VAL A 74 11.79 -10.64 2.72
CA VAL A 74 10.65 -10.15 1.92
C VAL A 74 10.31 -11.17 0.83
N PHE A 75 9.06 -11.62 0.80
CA PHE A 75 8.57 -12.60 -0.16
C PHE A 75 7.96 -11.92 -1.38
N LEU A 76 8.80 -11.55 -2.35
CA LEU A 76 8.34 -10.80 -3.53
C LEU A 76 7.27 -11.54 -4.33
N HIS A 77 7.37 -12.87 -4.45
CA HIS A 77 6.38 -13.64 -5.22
C HIS A 77 4.99 -13.53 -4.60
N ASP A 78 4.89 -13.78 -3.29
CA ASP A 78 3.64 -13.69 -2.53
C ASP A 78 3.10 -12.25 -2.53
N PHE A 79 3.98 -11.26 -2.38
CA PHE A 79 3.63 -9.85 -2.47
C PHE A 79 3.08 -9.51 -3.86
N GLU A 80 3.78 -9.84 -4.94
CA GLU A 80 3.38 -9.52 -6.31
C GLU A 80 2.04 -10.16 -6.67
N ALA A 81 1.82 -11.42 -6.27
CA ALA A 81 0.56 -12.12 -6.54
C ALA A 81 -0.67 -11.40 -5.95
N ALA A 82 -0.51 -10.70 -4.82
CA ALA A 82 -1.57 -9.89 -4.21
C ALA A 82 -1.57 -8.46 -4.74
N ALA A 83 -0.45 -7.75 -4.60
CA ALA A 83 -0.35 -6.32 -4.87
C ALA A 83 -0.47 -5.97 -6.36
N LEU A 84 -0.14 -6.86 -7.30
CA LEU A 84 -0.34 -6.59 -8.72
C LEU A 84 -1.80 -6.79 -9.15
N SER A 85 -2.53 -7.68 -8.47
CA SER A 85 -3.92 -8.00 -8.82
C SER A 85 -4.88 -6.81 -8.70
N VAL A 86 -4.53 -5.79 -7.90
CA VAL A 86 -5.35 -4.57 -7.75
C VAL A 86 -5.18 -3.58 -8.90
N PHE A 87 -4.16 -3.76 -9.75
CA PHE A 87 -3.95 -2.96 -10.96
C PHE A 87 -4.56 -3.60 -12.22
N ASP A 88 -4.96 -4.88 -12.14
CA ASP A 88 -5.55 -5.60 -13.27
C ASP A 88 -6.96 -5.10 -13.59
N SER A 89 -7.01 -4.14 -14.51
CA SER A 89 -8.23 -3.57 -15.11
C SER A 89 -9.10 -4.60 -15.86
N ASN A 90 -8.57 -5.80 -16.13
CA ASN A 90 -9.29 -6.89 -16.79
C ASN A 90 -10.29 -7.62 -15.88
N THR A 91 -10.29 -7.38 -14.57
CA THR A 91 -11.32 -7.94 -13.66
C THR A 91 -12.60 -7.12 -13.63
N VAL A 92 -12.71 -6.10 -14.47
CA VAL A 92 -13.95 -5.38 -14.65
C VAL A 92 -14.33 -5.28 -16.11
N SER A 93 -15.48 -5.89 -16.43
CA SER A 93 -16.40 -5.39 -17.44
C SER A 93 -16.21 -3.89 -17.68
N LYS A 94 -16.20 -3.45 -18.93
CA LYS A 94 -16.06 -2.05 -19.40
C LYS A 94 -17.09 -1.04 -18.80
N THR A 95 -17.76 -1.37 -17.70
CA THR A 95 -18.85 -0.65 -17.05
C THR A 95 -18.65 -0.43 -15.53
N VAL A 96 -17.64 -1.00 -14.87
CA VAL A 96 -17.44 -0.82 -13.40
C VAL A 96 -15.96 -0.59 -13.02
N SER A 97 -15.27 0.37 -13.64
CA SER A 97 -13.97 0.80 -13.12
C SER A 97 -14.08 1.09 -11.62
N HIS A 98 -13.16 0.59 -10.79
CA HIS A 98 -13.02 1.13 -9.44
C HIS A 98 -12.50 2.56 -9.60
N ASP A 99 -13.14 3.49 -8.92
CA ASP A 99 -12.81 4.91 -9.02
C ASP A 99 -11.71 5.28 -8.02
N ILE A 100 -11.47 4.41 -7.03
CA ILE A 100 -10.51 4.65 -5.96
C ILE A 100 -9.58 3.44 -5.78
N LEU A 101 -8.27 3.69 -5.67
CA LEU A 101 -7.26 2.68 -5.39
C LEU A 101 -6.51 3.02 -4.10
N ILE A 102 -6.45 2.06 -3.17
CA ILE A 102 -5.74 2.22 -1.90
C ILE A 102 -4.43 1.43 -1.93
N ILE A 103 -3.32 2.08 -1.60
CA ILE A 103 -1.98 1.47 -1.57
C ILE A 103 -1.28 1.84 -0.27
N ASP A 104 -1.37 0.96 0.73
CA ASP A 104 -0.61 1.08 1.97
C ASP A 104 0.38 -0.11 2.08
N GLU A 105 1.68 0.04 1.84
CA GLU A 105 2.49 1.25 1.63
C GLU A 105 3.36 1.14 0.36
N ILE A 106 3.73 2.27 -0.26
CA ILE A 106 4.78 2.32 -1.30
C ILE A 106 6.13 2.49 -0.59
N GLY A 107 6.59 1.41 0.03
CA GLY A 107 7.70 1.40 0.98
C GLY A 107 8.92 0.60 0.52
N LYS A 108 9.86 0.39 1.44
CA LYS A 108 11.17 -0.25 1.13
C LYS A 108 11.00 -1.71 0.73
N MET A 109 10.06 -2.42 1.36
CA MET A 109 9.83 -3.85 1.10
C MET A 109 9.11 -4.04 -0.23
N GLU A 110 8.09 -3.22 -0.48
CA GLU A 110 7.23 -3.27 -1.66
C GLU A 110 8.01 -2.85 -2.92
N LEU A 111 8.87 -1.84 -2.81
CA LEU A 111 9.70 -1.35 -3.90
C LEU A 111 10.87 -2.27 -4.28
N PHE A 112 11.06 -3.41 -3.60
CA PHE A 112 11.88 -4.49 -4.16
C PHE A 112 11.26 -5.10 -5.42
N SER A 113 9.94 -5.06 -5.57
CA SER A 113 9.27 -5.48 -6.81
C SER A 113 9.32 -4.35 -7.85
N GLN A 114 10.09 -4.57 -8.92
CA GLN A 114 10.12 -3.65 -10.05
C GLN A 114 8.78 -3.62 -10.78
N LYS A 115 8.04 -4.74 -10.82
CA LYS A 115 6.70 -4.80 -11.42
C LYS A 115 5.73 -3.89 -10.68
N PHE A 116 5.69 -3.99 -9.34
CA PHE A 116 4.86 -3.13 -8.51
C PHE A 116 5.23 -1.66 -8.68
N ARG A 117 6.53 -1.34 -8.68
CA ARG A 117 7.01 0.02 -8.94
C ARG A 117 6.52 0.56 -10.29
N ASN A 118 6.57 -0.26 -11.34
CA ASN A 118 6.12 0.14 -12.68
C ASN A 118 4.61 0.42 -12.69
N GLU A 119 3.79 -0.44 -12.08
CA GLU A 119 2.34 -0.21 -11.99
C GLU A 119 1.99 1.03 -11.17
N VAL A 120 2.72 1.31 -10.08
CA VAL A 120 2.59 2.55 -9.33
C VAL A 120 2.91 3.76 -10.22
N VAL A 121 4.04 3.75 -10.93
CA VAL A 121 4.43 4.86 -11.82
C VAL A 121 3.37 5.08 -12.90
N LYS A 122 2.93 4.01 -13.56
CA LYS A 122 1.91 4.06 -14.61
C LYS A 122 0.58 4.61 -14.09
N SER A 123 0.15 4.17 -12.91
CA SER A 123 -1.12 4.59 -12.30
C SER A 123 -1.12 6.07 -11.92
N PHE A 124 -0.01 6.59 -11.40
CA PHE A 124 0.09 8.00 -10.96
C PHE A 124 0.41 8.98 -12.10
N PHE A 125 1.14 8.56 -13.12
CA PHE A 125 1.78 9.51 -14.06
C PHE A 125 1.42 9.30 -15.53
N GLU A 126 1.04 8.10 -15.95
CA GLU A 126 0.86 7.77 -17.38
C GLU A 126 -0.62 7.57 -17.73
N THR A 127 -1.44 7.17 -16.76
CA THR A 127 -2.84 6.82 -17.01
C THR A 127 -3.71 8.08 -17.08
N SER A 128 -4.47 8.25 -18.16
CA SER A 128 -5.43 9.36 -18.32
C SER A 128 -6.79 9.11 -17.64
N ASN A 129 -7.02 7.93 -17.07
CA ASN A 129 -8.24 7.60 -16.34
C ASN A 129 -8.35 8.37 -15.02
N ARG A 130 -9.59 8.64 -14.61
CA ARG A 130 -9.96 9.33 -13.37
C ARG A 130 -9.76 8.48 -12.09
N LEU A 131 -8.73 7.65 -12.02
CA LEU A 131 -8.49 6.84 -10.83
C LEU A 131 -7.97 7.72 -9.68
N PHE A 132 -8.71 7.79 -8.58
CA PHE A 132 -8.31 8.48 -7.36
C PHE A 132 -7.44 7.56 -6.50
N ILE A 133 -6.15 7.86 -6.36
CA ILE A 133 -5.22 6.99 -5.64
C ILE A 133 -4.92 7.55 -4.26
N ILE A 134 -5.17 6.74 -3.22
CA ILE A 134 -4.79 7.02 -1.85
C ILE A 134 -3.64 6.09 -1.51
N ALA A 135 -2.43 6.63 -1.46
CA ALA A 135 -1.24 5.87 -1.12
C ALA A 135 -0.55 6.43 0.11
N THR A 136 0.08 5.53 0.88
CA THR A 136 1.02 5.93 1.92
C THR A 136 2.44 5.78 1.41
N ILE A 137 3.30 6.72 1.80
CA ILE A 137 4.74 6.69 1.53
C ILE A 137 5.51 6.92 2.83
N PRO A 138 6.74 6.39 2.94
CA PRO A 138 7.58 6.63 4.10
C PRO A 138 8.21 8.01 4.00
N GLN A 139 8.80 8.47 5.10
CA GLN A 139 9.63 9.67 5.04
C GLN A 139 10.84 9.40 4.13
N MET A 140 11.09 10.31 3.18
CA MET A 140 12.09 10.12 2.11
C MET A 140 13.49 9.73 2.63
N HIS A 141 13.93 10.31 3.74
CA HIS A 141 15.24 10.00 4.34
C HIS A 141 15.38 8.52 4.75
N LYS A 142 14.28 7.78 4.91
CA LYS A 142 14.29 6.34 5.24
C LYS A 142 14.59 5.46 4.04
N ILE A 143 14.43 6.00 2.82
CA ILE A 143 14.57 5.26 1.56
C ILE A 143 15.18 6.16 0.48
N PRO A 144 16.44 6.59 0.65
CA PRO A 144 17.10 7.52 -0.28
C PRO A 144 17.22 6.96 -1.71
N GLN A 145 17.33 5.63 -1.86
CA GLN A 145 17.44 4.97 -3.17
C GLN A 145 16.18 5.09 -4.05
N HIS A 146 15.04 5.46 -3.46
CA HIS A 146 13.78 5.71 -4.18
C HIS A 146 13.36 7.19 -4.13
N SER A 147 14.28 8.09 -3.75
CA SER A 147 14.05 9.53 -3.66
C SER A 147 13.48 10.15 -4.95
N SER A 148 13.94 9.71 -6.11
CA SER A 148 13.44 10.20 -7.40
C SER A 148 11.95 9.91 -7.61
N LEU A 149 11.45 8.75 -7.17
CA LEU A 149 10.03 8.43 -7.24
C LEU A 149 9.20 9.31 -6.30
N PHE A 150 9.66 9.48 -5.06
CA PHE A 150 8.95 10.32 -4.08
C PHE A 150 9.01 11.81 -4.43
N GLN A 151 10.09 12.27 -5.07
CA GLN A 151 10.17 13.62 -5.61
C GLN A 151 9.15 13.82 -6.73
N LYS A 152 8.99 12.84 -7.64
CA LYS A 152 7.94 12.89 -8.67
C LYS A 152 6.54 13.03 -8.07
N PHE A 153 6.21 12.32 -6.99
CA PHE A 153 4.93 12.52 -6.30
C PHE A 153 4.79 13.94 -5.73
N ARG A 154 5.86 14.52 -5.19
CA ARG A 154 5.82 15.86 -4.58
C ARG A 154 5.71 17.00 -5.60
N THR A 155 6.38 16.86 -6.75
CA THR A 155 6.40 17.91 -7.77
C THR A 155 5.22 17.81 -8.74
N ASN A 156 4.44 16.74 -8.67
CA ASN A 156 3.27 16.57 -9.52
C ASN A 156 2.08 17.34 -8.93
N GLU A 157 1.56 18.31 -9.70
CA GLU A 157 0.42 19.15 -9.33
C GLU A 157 -0.88 18.37 -9.05
N LYS A 158 -1.02 17.16 -9.61
CA LYS A 158 -2.15 16.25 -9.35
C LYS A 158 -2.02 15.47 -8.05
N CYS A 159 -0.89 15.53 -7.37
CA CYS A 159 -0.63 14.81 -6.13
C CYS A 159 -0.69 15.75 -4.92
N LYS A 160 -1.58 15.45 -3.97
CA LYS A 160 -1.63 16.14 -2.68
C LYS A 160 -0.86 15.33 -1.64
N ILE A 161 0.27 15.86 -1.16
CA ILE A 161 1.09 15.21 -0.13
C ILE A 161 0.69 15.72 1.26
N ILE A 162 0.19 14.82 2.11
CA ILE A 162 -0.19 15.11 3.50
C ILE A 162 0.81 14.47 4.45
N THR A 163 1.44 15.28 5.31
CA THR A 163 2.33 14.76 6.35
C THR A 163 1.53 14.35 7.58
N VAL A 164 1.52 13.05 7.89
CA VAL A 164 0.82 12.51 9.06
C VAL A 164 1.66 12.70 10.32
N ASN A 165 1.06 13.24 11.38
CA ASN A 165 1.66 13.43 12.70
C ASN A 165 0.65 13.08 13.81
N HIS A 166 1.05 13.20 15.08
CA HIS A 166 0.17 12.85 16.20
C HIS A 166 -1.03 13.78 16.37
N GLN A 167 -0.94 15.03 15.91
CA GLN A 167 -1.98 16.04 16.05
C GLN A 167 -3.08 15.86 14.99
N ASN A 168 -2.72 15.49 13.75
CA ASN A 168 -3.69 15.40 12.65
C ASN A 168 -4.21 13.98 12.36
N ARG A 169 -3.49 12.92 12.74
CA ARG A 169 -3.81 11.53 12.32
C ARG A 169 -5.23 11.06 12.59
N ASN A 170 -5.91 11.67 13.58
CA ASN A 170 -7.26 11.27 13.95
C ASN A 170 -8.34 11.88 13.06
N ASN A 171 -8.10 13.07 12.49
CA ASN A 171 -9.04 13.82 11.65
C ASN A 171 -8.78 13.62 10.15
N LEU A 172 -7.59 13.13 9.80
CA LEU A 172 -7.21 12.86 8.41
C LEU A 172 -8.14 11.90 7.65
N PRO A 173 -8.74 10.86 8.25
CA PRO A 173 -9.72 10.03 7.55
C PRO A 173 -10.87 10.88 6.98
N GLU A 174 -11.47 11.75 7.78
CA GLU A 174 -12.57 12.62 7.37
C GLU A 174 -12.11 13.68 6.35
N GLU A 175 -10.95 14.30 6.57
CA GLU A 175 -10.37 15.28 5.64
C GLU A 175 -9.99 14.68 4.28
N ILE A 176 -9.49 13.44 4.25
CA ILE A 176 -9.16 12.76 2.99
C ILE A 176 -10.44 12.32 2.30
N PHE A 177 -11.41 11.79 3.06
CA PHE A 177 -12.67 11.33 2.49
C PHE A 177 -13.46 12.47 1.81
N SER A 178 -13.41 13.69 2.35
CA SER A 178 -14.07 14.85 1.71
C SER A 178 -13.44 15.29 0.39
N LEU A 179 -12.21 14.87 0.09
CA LEU A 179 -11.54 15.12 -1.21
C LEU A 179 -11.92 14.09 -2.28
N ILE A 180 -12.57 12.98 -1.89
CA ILE A 180 -13.04 11.94 -2.80
C ILE A 180 -14.40 12.34 -3.42
N LEU A 181 -15.17 13.18 -2.71
CA LEU A 181 -16.44 13.77 -3.16
C LEU A 181 -16.21 14.82 -4.26
#